data_AF-S8CJP3-F1
#
_entry.id   AF-S8CJP3-F1
#
_cell.length_a   1.000
_cell.length_b   1.000
_cell.length_c   1.000
_cell.angle_alpha   90.00
_cell.angle_beta   90.00
_cell.angle_gamma   90.00
#
_symmetry.space_group_name_H-M   'P 1'
#
loop_
_entity.id
_entity.type
_entity.pdbx_description
1 polymer ?
#
loop_
_entity_poly.entity_id
_entity_poly.type
_entity_poly.pdbx_seq_one_letter_code
_entity_poly.pdbx_strand_id
1 'polypeptide(L)'
;MDFSSRASSSIVRLNIGGKKFCTTVDTLTQREPDSMLAAMFSGRHTLYQDSEKGYVFIDRDGKHFRHILNWFRDGTVPSLEEPQISELLREAEYYQLQGLMNSIKASLIKRKEDEEMGTELTRIDIIKCIQTERVRFRGVNLSGLDLSKLDLSYVDFSYACLKNVFFSRANLQCAKFKDVDAEATIFHNATLKECDFTGANLHGALLAGTNLQSANLQDACLIDCSFCGADLRSAHLQTADLTNANLEGANLEGANLKAR
;
A
#
# COMPACT_ATOMS: atom_id res chain seq x y z
N MET A 1 -50.36 29.84 5.29
CA MET A 1 -49.09 29.56 4.60
C MET A 1 -49.43 28.63 3.46
N ASP A 2 -49.16 29.11 2.26
CA ASP A 2 -49.64 28.59 0.98
C ASP A 2 -48.91 27.27 0.64
N PHE A 3 -49.67 26.18 0.44
CA PHE A 3 -49.14 24.96 -0.16
C PHE A 3 -49.06 25.18 -1.68
N SER A 4 -48.05 25.94 -2.11
CA SER A 4 -47.74 26.10 -3.52
C SER A 4 -47.44 24.72 -4.11
N SER A 5 -48.21 24.38 -5.15
CA SER A 5 -48.11 23.18 -5.95
C SER A 5 -46.67 22.93 -6.41
N ARG A 6 -46.04 21.88 -5.89
CA ARG A 6 -44.90 21.25 -6.58
C ARG A 6 -45.42 20.75 -7.92
N ALA A 7 -45.16 21.48 -9.00
CA ALA A 7 -45.48 21.04 -10.35
C ALA A 7 -44.93 19.62 -10.52
N SER A 8 -45.80 18.66 -10.86
CA SER A 8 -45.40 17.28 -11.14
C SER A 8 -44.37 17.31 -12.27
N SER A 9 -43.09 17.04 -11.95
CA SER A 9 -42.04 16.97 -12.95
C SER A 9 -42.43 15.97 -14.04
N SER A 10 -42.37 16.39 -15.30
CA SER A 10 -42.84 15.57 -16.42
C SER A 10 -41.94 14.34 -16.59
N ILE A 11 -42.59 13.20 -16.84
CA ILE A 11 -41.92 11.94 -17.11
C ILE A 11 -41.22 12.04 -18.47
N VAL A 12 -39.97 11.60 -18.52
CA VAL A 12 -39.16 11.49 -19.73
C VAL A 12 -38.85 10.03 -20.01
N ARG A 13 -39.15 9.59 -21.24
CA ARG A 13 -38.77 8.28 -21.76
C ARG A 13 -37.61 8.45 -22.72
N LEU A 14 -36.49 7.78 -22.44
CA LEU A 14 -35.24 7.89 -23.19
C LEU A 14 -34.91 6.57 -23.87
N ASN A 15 -34.45 6.62 -25.11
CA ASN A 15 -33.88 5.48 -25.82
C ASN A 15 -32.43 5.82 -26.21
N ILE A 16 -31.47 5.25 -25.49
CA ILE A 16 -30.04 5.49 -25.66
C ILE A 16 -29.45 4.30 -26.44
N GLY A 17 -29.29 4.46 -27.76
CA GLY A 17 -28.75 3.42 -28.65
C GLY A 17 -29.48 2.07 -28.57
N GLY A 18 -30.79 2.08 -28.32
CA GLY A 18 -31.62 0.89 -28.17
C GLY A 18 -31.97 0.52 -26.72
N LYS A 19 -31.26 1.08 -25.72
CA LYS A 19 -31.56 0.85 -24.30
C LYS A 19 -32.55 1.88 -23.78
N LYS A 20 -33.65 1.40 -23.21
CA LYS A 20 -34.78 2.23 -22.77
C LYS A 20 -34.68 2.58 -21.29
N PHE A 21 -34.85 3.85 -20.98
CA PHE A 21 -34.85 4.39 -19.63
C PHE A 21 -36.09 5.27 -19.40
N CYS A 22 -36.47 5.42 -18.14
CA CYS A 22 -37.55 6.30 -17.72
C CYS A 22 -37.08 7.11 -16.50
N THR A 23 -37.32 8.41 -16.52
CA THR A 23 -36.91 9.34 -15.47
C THR A 23 -37.81 10.60 -15.50
N THR A 24 -37.44 11.65 -14.79
CA THR A 24 -38.13 12.96 -14.82
C THR A 24 -37.21 14.06 -15.38
N VAL A 25 -37.81 15.14 -15.87
CA VAL A 25 -37.06 16.35 -16.28
C VAL A 25 -36.20 16.87 -15.13
N ASP A 26 -36.74 16.87 -13.91
CA ASP A 26 -36.01 17.32 -12.71
C ASP A 26 -34.73 16.52 -12.49
N THR A 27 -34.79 15.19 -12.68
CA THR A 27 -33.60 14.33 -12.53
C THR A 27 -32.51 14.73 -13.52
N LEU A 28 -32.88 15.05 -14.77
CA LEU A 28 -31.91 15.38 -15.83
C LEU A 28 -31.38 16.81 -15.73
N THR A 29 -32.05 17.71 -14.99
CA THR A 29 -31.74 19.15 -15.00
C THR A 29 -31.18 19.68 -13.68
N GLN A 30 -31.45 19.05 -12.54
CA GLN A 30 -31.13 19.65 -11.23
C GLN A 30 -29.65 19.57 -10.83
N ARG A 31 -29.00 18.40 -10.98
CA ARG A 31 -27.64 18.20 -10.45
C ARG A 31 -26.55 18.79 -11.32
N GLU A 32 -26.70 18.68 -12.64
CA GLU A 32 -25.74 19.18 -13.64
C GLU A 32 -26.50 20.12 -14.58
N PRO A 33 -26.87 21.33 -14.13
CA PRO A 33 -27.72 22.26 -14.90
C PRO A 33 -27.08 22.72 -16.22
N ASP A 34 -25.75 22.64 -16.30
CA ASP A 34 -24.97 23.01 -17.49
C ASP A 34 -24.68 21.81 -18.42
N SER A 35 -25.20 20.62 -18.09
CA SER A 35 -25.00 19.42 -18.92
C SER A 35 -25.79 19.48 -20.22
N MET A 36 -25.35 18.68 -21.20
CA MET A 36 -26.08 18.49 -22.47
C MET A 36 -27.52 18.02 -22.23
N LEU A 37 -27.72 17.10 -21.28
CA LEU A 37 -29.05 16.58 -20.94
C LEU A 37 -29.92 17.67 -20.30
N ALA A 38 -29.37 18.50 -19.41
CA ALA A 38 -30.11 19.62 -18.85
C ALA A 38 -30.52 20.62 -19.94
N ALA A 39 -29.62 20.93 -20.89
CA ALA A 39 -29.94 21.80 -22.01
C ALA A 39 -31.05 21.23 -22.89
N MET A 40 -30.96 19.94 -23.26
CA MET A 40 -31.97 19.23 -24.06
C MET A 40 -33.36 19.28 -23.41
N PHE A 41 -33.44 19.04 -22.10
CA PHE A 41 -34.70 18.94 -21.36
C PHE A 41 -35.11 20.22 -20.63
N SER A 42 -34.43 21.34 -20.87
CA SER A 42 -34.77 22.65 -20.27
C SER A 42 -36.06 23.30 -20.82
N GLY A 43 -36.72 22.67 -21.80
CA GLY A 43 -37.88 23.23 -22.51
C GLY A 43 -37.52 24.25 -23.59
N ARG A 44 -36.24 24.56 -23.78
CA ARG A 44 -35.74 25.51 -24.79
C ARG A 44 -35.48 24.89 -26.17
N HIS A 45 -35.49 23.56 -26.26
CA HIS A 45 -35.22 22.82 -27.49
C HIS A 45 -36.41 21.94 -27.86
N THR A 46 -36.74 21.89 -29.15
CA THR A 46 -37.73 20.95 -29.68
C THR A 46 -37.09 19.56 -29.75
N LEU A 47 -37.62 18.62 -28.97
CA LEU A 47 -37.18 17.23 -28.97
C LEU A 47 -38.16 16.39 -29.79
N TYR A 48 -37.64 15.60 -30.72
CA TYR A 48 -38.44 14.63 -31.47
C TYR A 48 -38.65 13.39 -30.61
N GLN A 49 -39.92 13.01 -30.46
CA GLN A 49 -40.35 11.81 -29.74
C GLN A 49 -40.93 10.81 -30.74
N ASP A 50 -40.65 9.54 -30.52
CA ASP A 50 -41.32 8.45 -31.24
C ASP A 50 -42.85 8.55 -31.08
N SER A 51 -43.57 8.48 -32.20
CA SER A 51 -45.01 8.77 -32.26
C SER A 51 -45.88 7.73 -31.55
N GLU A 52 -45.39 6.49 -31.38
CA GLU A 52 -46.16 5.43 -30.70
C GLU A 52 -45.91 5.41 -29.19
N LYS A 53 -44.67 5.63 -28.75
CA LYS A 53 -44.25 5.33 -27.36
C LYS A 53 -43.66 6.54 -26.62
N GLY A 54 -43.48 7.67 -27.29
CA GLY A 54 -43.04 8.93 -26.69
C GLY A 54 -41.59 8.92 -26.21
N TYR A 55 -40.73 8.09 -26.80
CA TYR A 55 -39.32 8.02 -26.45
C TYR A 55 -38.53 9.10 -27.20
N VAL A 56 -37.66 9.82 -26.49
CA VAL A 56 -36.60 10.63 -27.10
C VAL A 56 -35.41 9.72 -27.38
N PHE A 57 -35.01 9.64 -28.65
CA PHE A 57 -33.86 8.84 -29.07
C PHE A 57 -32.57 9.65 -28.97
N ILE A 58 -31.53 9.04 -28.41
CA ILE A 58 -30.16 9.57 -28.36
C ILE A 58 -29.24 8.49 -28.92
N ASP A 59 -28.52 8.83 -29.98
CA ASP A 59 -27.62 7.93 -30.70
C ASP A 59 -26.28 7.76 -29.97
N ARG A 60 -26.31 7.05 -28.84
CA ARG A 60 -25.17 6.77 -27.95
C ARG A 60 -25.25 5.37 -27.37
N ASP A 61 -24.17 4.85 -26.82
CA ASP A 61 -24.20 3.56 -26.11
C ASP A 61 -24.88 3.68 -24.74
N GLY A 62 -26.03 3.02 -24.60
CA GLY A 62 -26.76 3.00 -23.33
C GLY A 62 -26.15 2.10 -22.24
N LYS A 63 -25.02 1.39 -22.47
CA LYS A 63 -24.40 0.45 -21.52
C LYS A 63 -24.21 1.05 -20.13
N HIS A 64 -23.68 2.26 -20.06
CA HIS A 64 -23.36 2.92 -18.78
C HIS A 64 -24.37 3.97 -18.33
N PHE A 65 -25.43 4.18 -19.11
CA PHE A 65 -26.38 5.27 -18.86
C PHE A 65 -27.14 5.11 -17.52
N ARG A 66 -27.27 3.89 -17.01
CA ARG A 66 -27.80 3.65 -15.66
C ARG A 66 -26.96 4.34 -14.57
N HIS A 67 -25.63 4.35 -14.72
CA HIS A 67 -24.73 4.99 -13.76
C HIS A 67 -24.84 6.51 -13.81
N ILE A 68 -25.04 7.07 -15.01
CA ILE A 68 -25.34 8.49 -15.20
C ILE A 68 -26.67 8.87 -14.51
N LEU A 69 -27.71 8.05 -14.66
CA LEU A 69 -28.98 8.30 -13.97
C LEU A 69 -28.87 8.22 -12.45
N ASN A 70 -28.09 7.26 -11.93
CA ASN A 70 -27.85 7.18 -10.49
C ASN A 70 -27.07 8.41 -10.00
N TRP A 71 -26.01 8.82 -10.72
CA TRP A 71 -25.30 10.06 -10.45
C TRP A 71 -26.26 11.25 -10.35
N PHE A 72 -27.15 11.43 -11.32
CA PHE A 72 -28.15 12.50 -11.28
C PHE A 72 -29.05 12.44 -10.04
N ARG A 73 -29.51 11.24 -9.65
CA ARG A 73 -30.44 11.03 -8.53
C ARG A 73 -29.77 11.26 -7.18
N ASP A 74 -28.70 10.55 -6.89
CA ASP A 74 -28.14 10.45 -5.55
C ASP A 74 -26.66 10.88 -5.47
N GLY A 75 -25.99 11.11 -6.59
CA GLY A 75 -24.58 11.50 -6.62
C GLY A 75 -23.63 10.32 -6.43
N THR A 76 -24.11 9.08 -6.52
CA THR A 76 -23.27 7.89 -6.35
C THR A 76 -22.32 7.75 -7.52
N VAL A 77 -21.02 7.70 -7.22
CA VAL A 77 -19.98 7.26 -8.16
C VAL A 77 -19.96 5.73 -8.15
N PRO A 78 -20.12 5.07 -9.30
CA PRO A 78 -20.17 3.62 -9.34
C PRO A 78 -18.78 3.02 -9.08
N SER A 79 -18.73 1.92 -8.32
CA SER A 79 -17.53 1.10 -8.25
C SER A 79 -17.49 0.16 -9.45
N LEU A 80 -16.59 0.45 -10.39
CA LEU A 80 -16.40 -0.30 -11.64
C LEU A 80 -14.93 -0.68 -11.81
N GLU A 81 -14.67 -1.63 -12.71
CA GLU A 81 -13.32 -1.99 -13.17
C GLU A 81 -12.78 -0.97 -14.19
N GLU A 82 -11.46 -0.88 -14.34
CA GLU A 82 -10.76 0.11 -15.19
C GLU A 82 -11.31 0.25 -16.63
N PRO A 83 -11.63 -0.85 -17.37
CA PRO A 83 -12.20 -0.73 -18.71
C PRO A 83 -13.58 -0.05 -18.70
N GLN A 84 -14.40 -0.36 -17.68
CA GLN A 84 -15.75 0.18 -17.53
C GLN A 84 -15.74 1.64 -17.06
N ILE A 85 -14.76 2.03 -16.23
CA ILE A 85 -14.55 3.43 -15.83
C ILE A 85 -14.22 4.30 -17.05
N SER A 86 -13.31 3.81 -17.89
CA SER A 86 -12.91 4.51 -19.12
C SER A 86 -14.09 4.66 -20.09
N GLU A 87 -14.93 3.63 -20.22
CA GLU A 87 -16.17 3.69 -20.99
C GLU A 87 -17.17 4.70 -20.40
N LEU A 88 -17.40 4.70 -19.09
CA LEU A 88 -18.29 5.65 -18.42
C LEU A 88 -17.80 7.10 -18.53
N LEU A 89 -16.48 7.34 -18.42
CA LEU A 89 -15.89 8.66 -18.59
C LEU A 89 -16.14 9.24 -19.99
N ARG A 90 -16.05 8.41 -21.04
CA ARG A 90 -16.38 8.83 -22.42
C ARG A 90 -17.84 9.25 -22.58
N GLU A 91 -18.76 8.56 -21.91
CA GLU A 91 -20.17 8.97 -21.91
C GLU A 91 -20.38 10.26 -21.08
N ALA A 92 -19.75 10.36 -19.90
CA ALA A 92 -19.84 11.55 -19.06
C ALA A 92 -19.30 12.80 -19.77
N GLU A 93 -18.23 12.67 -20.55
CA GLU A 93 -17.68 13.73 -21.38
C GLU A 93 -18.66 14.16 -22.49
N TYR A 94 -19.25 13.20 -23.20
CA TYR A 94 -20.25 13.47 -24.24
C TYR A 94 -21.45 14.26 -23.69
N TYR A 95 -21.98 13.84 -22.53
CA TYR A 95 -23.10 14.53 -21.88
C TYR A 95 -22.70 15.77 -21.09
N GLN A 96 -21.41 16.11 -21.04
CA GLN A 96 -20.85 17.28 -20.32
C GLN A 96 -21.16 17.24 -18.81
N LEU A 97 -20.95 16.08 -18.18
CA LEU A 97 -21.21 15.84 -16.75
C LEU A 97 -19.97 16.10 -15.91
N GLN A 98 -19.64 17.37 -15.69
CA GLN A 98 -18.39 17.77 -15.04
C GLN A 98 -18.28 17.25 -13.60
N GLY A 99 -19.39 17.27 -12.84
CA GLY A 99 -19.41 16.76 -11.47
C GLY A 99 -19.12 15.25 -11.40
N LEU A 100 -19.72 14.46 -12.30
CA LEU A 100 -19.46 13.02 -12.39
C LEU A 100 -18.00 12.72 -12.73
N MET A 101 -17.45 13.40 -13.75
CA MET A 101 -16.05 13.21 -14.16
C MET A 101 -15.07 13.53 -13.04
N ASN A 102 -15.28 14.64 -12.34
CA ASN A 102 -14.45 15.04 -11.20
C ASN A 102 -14.53 14.01 -10.06
N SER A 103 -15.73 13.50 -9.78
CA SER A 103 -15.95 12.53 -8.70
C SER A 103 -15.34 11.16 -9.00
N ILE A 104 -15.40 10.70 -10.26
CA ILE A 104 -14.69 9.50 -10.72
C ILE A 104 -13.18 9.68 -10.55
N LYS A 105 -12.62 10.79 -11.02
CA LYS A 105 -11.18 11.08 -10.89
C LYS A 105 -10.73 11.12 -9.43
N ALA A 106 -11.50 11.77 -8.56
CA ALA A 106 -11.22 11.80 -7.12
C ALA A 106 -11.26 10.39 -6.49
N SER A 107 -12.22 9.55 -6.88
CA SER A 107 -12.29 8.16 -6.43
C SER A 107 -11.10 7.32 -6.90
N LEU A 108 -10.56 7.58 -8.10
CA LEU A 108 -9.37 6.89 -8.61
C LEU A 108 -8.10 7.32 -7.89
N ILE A 109 -7.96 8.60 -7.59
CA ILE A 109 -6.84 9.13 -6.79
C ILE A 109 -6.88 8.49 -5.40
N LYS A 110 -8.04 8.48 -4.75
CA LYS A 110 -8.20 7.85 -3.44
C LYS A 110 -7.85 6.36 -3.45
N ARG A 111 -8.26 5.61 -4.49
CA ARG A 111 -7.87 4.19 -4.64
C ARG A 111 -6.35 4.02 -4.74
N LYS A 112 -5.66 4.91 -5.45
CA LYS A 112 -4.19 4.89 -5.55
C LYS A 112 -3.52 5.25 -4.22
N GLU A 113 -4.03 6.25 -3.51
CA GLU A 113 -3.53 6.64 -2.18
C GLU A 113 -3.72 5.52 -1.15
N ASP A 114 -4.87 4.82 -1.19
CA ASP A 114 -5.15 3.68 -0.31
C ASP A 114 -4.27 2.45 -0.65
N GLU A 115 -3.89 2.27 -1.93
CA GLU A 115 -2.92 1.24 -2.36
C GLU A 115 -1.48 1.58 -1.96
N GLU A 116 -1.08 2.85 -2.01
CA GLU A 116 0.25 3.32 -1.61
C GLU A 116 0.44 3.39 -0.08
N MET A 117 -0.61 3.69 0.70
CA MET A 117 -0.54 3.65 2.17
C MET A 117 -0.59 2.24 2.78
N GLY A 118 -0.82 1.20 1.98
CA GLY A 118 -1.21 -0.12 2.48
C GLY A 118 -0.09 -1.15 2.71
N THR A 119 1.17 -0.91 2.37
CA THR A 119 2.12 -2.04 2.19
C THR A 119 3.51 -1.93 2.81
N GLU A 120 3.98 -0.76 3.24
CA GLU A 120 5.32 -0.64 3.81
C GLU A 120 5.26 -0.19 5.27
N LEU A 121 5.65 -1.10 6.18
CA LEU A 121 5.84 -0.77 7.59
C LEU A 121 6.82 0.38 7.70
N THR A 122 6.46 1.47 8.38
CA THR A 122 7.37 2.60 8.57
C THR A 122 8.15 2.47 9.88
N ARG A 123 9.25 3.22 10.01
CA ARG A 123 9.96 3.36 11.29
C ARG A 123 9.02 3.81 12.42
N ILE A 124 8.04 4.67 12.13
CA ILE A 124 7.06 5.15 13.11
C ILE A 124 6.19 3.98 13.61
N ASP A 125 5.81 3.07 12.73
CA ASP A 125 5.03 1.89 13.10
C ASP A 125 5.84 0.95 13.99
N ILE A 126 7.12 0.76 13.69
CA ILE A 126 8.03 -0.01 14.56
C ILE A 126 8.15 0.63 15.94
N ILE A 127 8.32 1.96 16.01
CA ILE A 127 8.40 2.69 17.29
C ILE A 127 7.11 2.51 18.10
N LYS A 128 5.94 2.58 17.46
CA LYS A 128 4.66 2.35 18.13
C LYS A 128 4.56 0.92 18.63
N CYS A 129 4.98 -0.06 17.82
CA CYS A 129 4.97 -1.46 18.22
C CYS A 129 5.81 -1.67 19.48
N ILE A 130 7.06 -1.22 19.51
CA ILE A 130 8.00 -1.47 20.64
C ILE A 130 7.59 -0.78 21.94
N GLN A 131 6.69 0.21 21.87
CA GLN A 131 6.08 0.83 23.04
C GLN A 131 4.91 0.02 23.62
N THR A 132 4.39 -0.95 22.86
CA THR A 132 3.35 -1.88 23.32
C THR A 132 4.00 -3.20 23.78
N GLU A 133 3.51 -3.80 24.86
CA GLU A 133 4.18 -4.96 25.48
C GLU A 133 4.30 -6.16 24.52
N ARG A 134 5.50 -6.77 24.48
CA ARG A 134 5.88 -8.00 23.75
C ARG A 134 5.76 -7.93 22.22
N VAL A 135 6.74 -7.27 21.59
CA VAL A 135 6.82 -7.19 20.13
C VAL A 135 7.52 -8.40 19.50
N ARG A 136 6.98 -8.85 18.37
CA ARG A 136 7.59 -9.85 17.49
C ARG A 136 7.44 -9.39 16.04
N PHE A 137 8.52 -9.46 15.27
CA PHE A 137 8.57 -9.17 13.83
C PHE A 137 8.91 -10.42 13.02
N ARG A 138 8.46 -11.58 13.50
CA ARG A 138 8.72 -12.86 12.88
C ARG A 138 8.09 -12.92 11.49
N GLY A 139 8.88 -13.19 10.44
CA GLY A 139 8.39 -13.27 9.06
C GLY A 139 8.00 -11.93 8.44
N VAL A 140 8.30 -10.80 9.09
CA VAL A 140 7.92 -9.47 8.62
C VAL A 140 8.96 -8.94 7.62
N ASN A 141 8.51 -8.24 6.58
CA ASN A 141 9.40 -7.48 5.72
C ASN A 141 9.68 -6.10 6.34
N LEU A 142 10.94 -5.87 6.69
CA LEU A 142 11.43 -4.61 7.22
C LEU A 142 12.51 -4.00 6.32
N SER A 143 12.68 -4.53 5.09
CA SER A 143 13.76 -4.17 4.19
C SER A 143 13.90 -2.66 4.01
N GLY A 144 15.13 -2.15 4.06
CA GLY A 144 15.43 -0.73 3.85
C GLY A 144 15.10 0.20 5.00
N LEU A 145 14.45 -0.28 6.07
CA LEU A 145 14.12 0.59 7.20
C LEU A 145 15.35 1.04 7.96
N ASP A 146 15.33 2.31 8.37
CA ASP A 146 16.23 2.78 9.42
C ASP A 146 15.63 2.45 10.78
N LEU A 147 16.29 1.54 11.51
CA LEU A 147 16.01 1.12 12.89
C LEU A 147 17.17 1.46 13.84
N SER A 148 18.06 2.36 13.41
CA SER A 148 19.22 2.79 14.18
C SER A 148 18.82 3.38 15.54
N LYS A 149 19.66 3.13 16.55
CA LYS A 149 19.51 3.64 17.93
C LYS A 149 18.24 3.20 18.69
N LEU A 150 17.41 2.33 18.11
CA LEU A 150 16.25 1.80 18.82
C LEU A 150 16.67 0.77 19.86
N ASP A 151 15.87 0.65 20.93
CA ASP A 151 15.92 -0.50 21.81
C ASP A 151 14.99 -1.58 21.26
N LEU A 152 15.62 -2.65 20.79
CA LEU A 152 15.03 -3.82 20.16
C LEU A 152 15.53 -5.08 20.86
N SER A 153 15.96 -4.93 22.13
CA SER A 153 16.37 -6.06 22.95
C SER A 153 15.23 -7.06 23.11
N TYR A 154 15.58 -8.35 23.08
CA TYR A 154 14.64 -9.47 23.19
C TYR A 154 13.59 -9.59 22.07
N VAL A 155 13.63 -8.75 21.03
CA VAL A 155 12.68 -8.80 19.91
C VAL A 155 12.95 -10.03 19.04
N ASP A 156 11.88 -10.67 18.60
CA ASP A 156 11.95 -11.84 17.70
C ASP A 156 11.79 -11.41 16.24
N PHE A 157 12.89 -11.41 15.49
CA PHE A 157 12.98 -11.16 14.04
C PHE A 157 13.15 -12.47 13.23
N SER A 158 12.94 -13.64 13.82
CA SER A 158 13.19 -14.90 13.11
C SER A 158 12.39 -14.93 11.81
N TYR A 159 12.97 -15.45 10.72
CA TYR A 159 12.33 -15.52 9.39
C TYR A 159 12.00 -14.16 8.74
N ALA A 160 12.38 -13.03 9.33
CA ALA A 160 12.12 -11.70 8.75
C ALA A 160 13.00 -11.43 7.52
N CYS A 161 12.56 -10.48 6.69
CA CYS A 161 13.38 -9.88 5.65
C CYS A 161 13.93 -8.55 6.17
N LEU A 162 15.24 -8.50 6.42
CA LEU A 162 15.99 -7.36 6.95
C LEU A 162 17.00 -6.79 5.95
N LYS A 163 16.84 -7.09 4.66
CA LYS A 163 17.74 -6.62 3.61
C LYS A 163 17.91 -5.11 3.67
N ASN A 164 19.17 -4.63 3.63
CA ASN A 164 19.49 -3.20 3.65
C ASN A 164 18.92 -2.41 4.85
N VAL A 165 18.59 -3.08 5.97
CA VAL A 165 18.12 -2.39 7.19
C VAL A 165 19.28 -1.72 7.91
N PHE A 166 19.04 -0.55 8.51
CA PHE A 166 20.02 0.14 9.34
C PHE A 166 19.73 -0.12 10.82
N PHE A 167 20.61 -0.86 11.51
CA PHE A 167 20.60 -1.06 12.95
C PHE A 167 21.76 -0.34 13.65
N SER A 168 22.31 0.72 13.04
CA SER A 168 23.48 1.39 13.58
C SER A 168 23.22 1.88 15.01
N ARG A 169 24.08 1.47 15.96
CA ARG A 169 23.96 1.80 17.40
C ARG A 169 22.65 1.35 18.06
N ALA A 170 21.91 0.41 17.46
CA ALA A 170 20.72 -0.16 18.08
C ALA A 170 21.11 -1.09 19.25
N ASN A 171 20.24 -1.19 20.26
CA ASN A 171 20.33 -2.24 21.26
C ASN A 171 19.51 -3.44 20.77
N LEU A 172 20.18 -4.54 20.43
CA LEU A 172 19.58 -5.78 19.94
C LEU A 172 19.91 -6.95 20.88
N GLN A 173 20.34 -6.68 22.11
CA GLN A 173 20.72 -7.72 23.06
C GLN A 173 19.62 -8.79 23.18
N CYS A 174 20.02 -10.07 23.11
CA CYS A 174 19.13 -11.23 23.19
C CYS A 174 18.01 -11.27 22.13
N ALA A 175 18.11 -10.49 21.05
CA ALA A 175 17.17 -10.58 19.93
C ALA A 175 17.36 -11.89 19.16
N LYS A 176 16.28 -12.35 18.52
CA LYS A 176 16.30 -13.59 17.72
C LYS A 176 16.28 -13.24 16.24
N PHE A 177 17.22 -13.81 15.51
CA PHE A 177 17.46 -13.63 14.07
C PHE A 177 17.56 -14.98 13.36
N LYS A 178 16.97 -16.04 13.92
CA LYS A 178 17.02 -17.37 13.34
C LYS A 178 16.42 -17.34 11.92
N ASP A 179 17.14 -17.91 10.96
CA ASP A 179 16.74 -18.01 9.55
C ASP A 179 16.32 -16.64 8.95
N VAL A 180 16.91 -15.53 9.42
CA VAL A 180 16.62 -14.19 8.89
C VAL A 180 17.34 -13.96 7.56
N ASP A 181 16.75 -13.14 6.68
CA ASP A 181 17.43 -12.61 5.51
C ASP A 181 17.93 -11.19 5.78
N ALA A 182 19.16 -11.07 6.25
CA ALA A 182 19.85 -9.83 6.64
C ALA A 182 21.00 -9.48 5.67
N GLU A 183 20.81 -9.78 4.39
CA GLU A 183 21.73 -9.38 3.31
C GLU A 183 21.95 -7.86 3.31
N ALA A 184 23.21 -7.44 3.29
CA ALA A 184 23.63 -6.03 3.28
C ALA A 184 23.04 -5.18 4.44
N THR A 185 22.63 -5.79 5.54
CA THR A 185 22.17 -5.07 6.75
C THR A 185 23.35 -4.36 7.43
N ILE A 186 23.10 -3.16 7.97
CA ILE A 186 24.11 -2.31 8.61
C ILE A 186 23.96 -2.33 10.12
N PHE A 187 24.84 -3.03 10.82
CA PHE A 187 24.87 -3.18 12.26
C PHE A 187 25.93 -2.32 12.97
N HIS A 188 26.56 -1.35 12.29
CA HIS A 188 27.67 -0.57 12.87
C HIS A 188 27.46 -0.13 14.34
N ASN A 189 28.37 -0.54 15.22
CA ASN A 189 28.33 -0.24 16.65
C ASN A 189 27.03 -0.67 17.39
N ALA A 190 26.28 -1.64 16.85
CA ALA A 190 25.11 -2.21 17.52
C ALA A 190 25.51 -3.17 18.65
N THR A 191 24.63 -3.31 19.64
CA THR A 191 24.77 -4.34 20.68
C THR A 191 24.00 -5.59 20.25
N LEU A 192 24.72 -6.64 19.87
CA LEU A 192 24.21 -7.94 19.39
C LEU A 192 24.56 -9.08 20.36
N LYS A 193 24.79 -8.75 21.63
CA LYS A 193 25.18 -9.69 22.67
C LYS A 193 24.09 -10.74 22.86
N GLU A 194 24.48 -12.01 22.92
CA GLU A 194 23.58 -13.16 23.15
C GLU A 194 22.45 -13.29 22.10
N CYS A 195 22.63 -12.71 20.90
CA CYS A 195 21.69 -12.89 19.79
C CYS A 195 21.74 -14.30 19.21
N ASP A 196 20.62 -14.75 18.64
CA ASP A 196 20.54 -16.02 17.89
C ASP A 196 20.41 -15.75 16.39
N PHE A 197 21.51 -15.89 15.66
CA PHE A 197 21.63 -15.81 14.20
C PHE A 197 21.74 -17.18 13.52
N THR A 198 21.28 -18.26 14.17
CA THR A 198 21.38 -19.60 13.58
C THR A 198 20.72 -19.65 12.20
N GLY A 199 21.45 -20.10 11.18
CA GLY A 199 20.96 -20.19 9.80
C GLY A 199 20.67 -18.85 9.11
N ALA A 200 21.09 -17.72 9.69
CA ALA A 200 20.85 -16.40 9.10
C ALA A 200 21.66 -16.19 7.81
N ASN A 201 21.06 -15.51 6.84
CA ASN A 201 21.79 -14.94 5.71
C ASN A 201 22.25 -13.52 6.06
N LEU A 202 23.55 -13.32 6.25
CA LEU A 202 24.17 -12.03 6.54
C LEU A 202 25.14 -11.60 5.43
N HIS A 203 25.02 -12.17 4.22
CA HIS A 203 25.92 -11.85 3.11
C HIS A 203 26.09 -10.34 2.92
N GLY A 204 27.34 -9.88 2.93
CA GLY A 204 27.70 -8.47 2.78
C GLY A 204 27.30 -7.56 3.96
N ALA A 205 26.84 -8.10 5.10
CA ALA A 205 26.45 -7.29 6.25
C ALA A 205 27.63 -6.55 6.88
N LEU A 206 27.36 -5.33 7.37
CA LEU A 206 28.35 -4.45 7.97
C LEU A 206 28.26 -4.48 9.50
N LEU A 207 29.16 -5.21 10.14
CA LEU A 207 29.17 -5.50 11.58
C LEU A 207 30.35 -4.82 12.31
N ALA A 208 30.96 -3.80 11.72
CA ALA A 208 32.10 -3.11 12.31
C ALA A 208 31.75 -2.48 13.69
N GLY A 209 32.62 -2.70 14.67
CA GLY A 209 32.46 -2.22 16.05
C GLY A 209 31.28 -2.82 16.82
N THR A 210 30.64 -3.88 16.32
CA THR A 210 29.53 -4.54 17.03
C THR A 210 30.00 -5.29 18.26
N ASN A 211 29.10 -5.43 19.24
CA ASN A 211 29.28 -6.38 20.34
C ASN A 211 28.46 -7.64 20.07
N LEU A 212 29.12 -8.72 19.63
CA LEU A 212 28.57 -10.04 19.35
C LEU A 212 28.96 -11.07 20.44
N GLN A 213 29.29 -10.61 21.65
CA GLN A 213 29.69 -11.51 22.72
C GLN A 213 28.61 -12.58 22.96
N SER A 214 29.03 -13.85 22.99
CA SER A 214 28.15 -15.02 23.18
C SER A 214 27.02 -15.14 22.14
N ALA A 215 27.09 -14.46 21.00
CA ALA A 215 26.11 -14.61 19.93
C ALA A 215 26.22 -15.99 19.28
N ASN A 216 25.09 -16.56 18.89
CA ASN A 216 25.03 -17.81 18.16
C ASN A 216 24.91 -17.56 16.65
N LEU A 217 25.98 -17.81 15.90
CA LEU A 217 26.10 -17.62 14.45
C LEU A 217 26.25 -18.97 13.73
N GLN A 218 25.83 -20.08 14.36
CA GLN A 218 25.93 -21.41 13.75
C GLN A 218 25.17 -21.48 12.42
N ASP A 219 25.74 -22.14 11.42
CA ASP A 219 25.17 -22.27 10.07
C ASP A 219 24.88 -20.93 9.35
N ALA A 220 25.36 -19.79 9.86
CA ALA A 220 25.12 -18.48 9.23
C ALA A 220 25.99 -18.27 7.97
N CYS A 221 25.42 -17.60 6.96
CA CYS A 221 26.17 -17.12 5.81
C CYS A 221 26.77 -15.74 6.14
N LEU A 222 28.08 -15.68 6.34
CA LEU A 222 28.85 -14.47 6.70
C LEU A 222 29.80 -14.04 5.57
N ILE A 223 29.48 -14.43 4.33
CA ILE A 223 30.30 -14.15 3.15
C ILE A 223 30.37 -12.63 2.93
N ASP A 224 31.58 -12.12 2.67
CA ASP A 224 31.86 -10.70 2.43
C ASP A 224 31.43 -9.76 3.58
N CYS A 225 31.22 -10.28 4.80
CA CYS A 225 30.91 -9.47 5.98
C CYS A 225 32.11 -8.65 6.47
N SER A 226 31.85 -7.49 7.08
CA SER A 226 32.87 -6.70 7.79
C SER A 226 32.67 -6.75 9.30
N PHE A 227 33.59 -7.38 10.02
CA PHE A 227 33.66 -7.46 11.48
C PHE A 227 34.77 -6.57 12.07
N CYS A 228 35.22 -5.52 11.36
CA CYS A 228 36.34 -4.69 11.81
C CYS A 228 36.11 -4.17 13.24
N GLY A 229 37.01 -4.51 14.17
CA GLY A 229 36.91 -4.10 15.58
C GLY A 229 35.71 -4.67 16.35
N ALA A 230 35.04 -5.71 15.84
CA ALA A 230 33.91 -6.34 16.52
C ALA A 230 34.36 -7.20 17.72
N ASP A 231 33.53 -7.29 18.76
CA ASP A 231 33.73 -8.18 19.91
C ASP A 231 32.93 -9.48 19.71
N LEU A 232 33.61 -10.56 19.34
CA LEU A 232 33.04 -11.90 19.10
C LEU A 232 33.39 -12.88 20.24
N ARG A 233 33.72 -12.38 21.43
CA ARG A 233 34.11 -13.25 22.54
C ARG A 233 33.04 -14.28 22.86
N SER A 234 33.46 -15.54 22.99
CA SER A 234 32.56 -16.68 23.23
C SER A 234 31.45 -16.88 22.18
N ALA A 235 31.55 -16.27 21.00
CA ALA A 235 30.57 -16.47 19.93
C ALA A 235 30.63 -17.91 19.38
N HIS A 236 29.49 -18.44 18.96
CA HIS A 236 29.37 -19.77 18.36
C HIS A 236 29.32 -19.63 16.83
N LEU A 237 30.38 -20.03 16.14
CA LEU A 237 30.59 -19.88 14.69
C LEU A 237 30.76 -21.24 13.99
N GLN A 238 30.39 -22.34 14.64
CA GLN A 238 30.46 -23.66 14.01
C GLN A 238 29.65 -23.63 12.72
N THR A 239 30.19 -24.23 11.66
CA THR A 239 29.56 -24.36 10.33
C THR A 239 29.16 -23.04 9.64
N ALA A 240 29.52 -21.88 10.18
CA ALA A 240 29.33 -20.59 9.52
C ALA A 240 30.27 -20.42 8.32
N ASP A 241 29.77 -19.82 7.24
CA ASP A 241 30.58 -19.49 6.06
C ASP A 241 31.16 -18.08 6.18
N LEU A 242 32.45 -17.98 6.51
CA LEU A 242 33.20 -16.73 6.66
C LEU A 242 34.00 -16.36 5.40
N THR A 243 33.66 -16.89 4.22
CA THR A 243 34.40 -16.59 2.97
C THR A 243 34.50 -15.08 2.75
N ASN A 244 35.73 -14.57 2.58
CA ASN A 244 36.05 -13.14 2.42
C ASN A 244 35.63 -12.22 3.59
N ALA A 245 35.24 -12.74 4.75
CA ALA A 245 34.91 -11.90 5.88
C ALA A 245 36.14 -11.12 6.40
N ASN A 246 35.99 -9.82 6.63
CA ASN A 246 37.04 -8.99 7.22
C ASN A 246 36.96 -9.01 8.76
N LEU A 247 37.92 -9.65 9.41
CA LEU A 247 38.02 -9.78 10.87
C LEU A 247 39.11 -8.86 11.48
N GLU A 248 39.57 -7.84 10.77
CA GLU A 248 40.63 -6.95 11.23
C GLU A 248 40.28 -6.31 12.59
N GLY A 249 41.13 -6.55 13.59
CA GLY A 249 40.92 -6.02 14.95
C GLY A 249 39.76 -6.63 15.72
N ALA A 250 39.10 -7.68 15.20
CA ALA A 250 38.03 -8.37 15.92
C ALA A 250 38.58 -9.19 17.12
N ASN A 251 37.85 -9.21 18.24
CA ASN A 251 38.18 -10.04 19.40
C ASN A 251 37.44 -11.38 19.36
N LEU A 252 38.17 -12.48 19.15
CA LEU A 252 37.63 -13.84 19.03
C LEU A 252 37.92 -14.71 20.27
N GLU A 253 38.29 -14.14 21.42
CA GLU A 253 38.63 -14.91 22.61
C GLU A 253 37.46 -15.83 23.03
N GLY A 254 37.74 -17.14 23.08
CA GLY A 254 36.74 -18.17 23.41
C GLY A 254 35.71 -18.46 22.32
N ALA A 255 35.79 -17.83 21.13
CA ALA A 255 34.89 -18.12 20.02
C ALA A 255 35.08 -19.56 19.52
N ASN A 256 33.96 -20.24 19.21
CA ASN A 256 33.98 -21.62 18.73
C ASN A 256 33.80 -21.68 17.20
N LEU A 257 34.87 -21.94 16.46
CA LEU A 257 34.85 -22.06 14.99
C LEU A 257 34.86 -23.51 14.47
N LYS A 258 34.92 -24.51 15.37
CA LYS A 258 35.12 -25.91 14.94
C LYS A 258 33.79 -26.56 14.56
N ALA A 259 33.66 -26.99 13.31
CA ALA A 259 32.65 -27.98 12.93
C ALA A 259 32.95 -29.31 13.65
N ARG A 260 31.93 -29.94 14.25
CA ARG A 260 32.03 -31.30 14.79
C ARG A 260 31.82 -32.33 13.70
#